data_AF-A0A972CS59-F1
#
_entry.id   AF-A0A972CS59-F1
#
_cell.length_a   1.000
_cell.length_b   1.000
_cell.length_c   1.000
_cell.angle_alpha   90.00
_cell.angle_beta   90.00
_cell.angle_gamma   90.00
#
_symmetry.space_group_name_H-M   'P 1'
#
loop_
_entity.id
_entity.type
_entity.pdbx_description
1 polymer ?
#
loop_
_entity_poly.entity_id
_entity_poly.type
_entity_poly.pdbx_seq_one_letter_code
_entity_poly.pdbx_strand_id
1 'polypeptide(L)'
;MILLVIILLYSTISINSRFRRYVDEDKEQLIYTINSLIIKSKGKIDSIISNIDEAYIEYEDIQLLMMYHDNLDKSLFGFKKKAYFINNDISTELQDLCDKYKFAEKINLDNVREYYKNLLTRIESGENIMLKDDDVYMLESIYNLYNQIRESLIKIL
;
A
#
# COMPACT_ATOMS: atom_id res chain seq x y z
N MET A 1 10.50 18.54 47.35
CA MET A 1 9.43 18.56 46.32
C MET A 1 9.91 19.02 44.95
N ILE A 2 10.62 20.16 44.84
CA ILE A 2 11.09 20.71 43.54
C ILE A 2 11.95 19.71 42.73
N LEU A 3 12.88 19.00 43.37
CA LEU A 3 13.75 18.02 42.69
C LEU A 3 12.96 16.85 42.06
N LEU A 4 11.88 16.43 42.72
CA LEU A 4 11.01 15.33 42.29
C LEU A 4 10.17 15.73 41.08
N VAL A 5 9.71 16.99 41.04
CA VAL A 5 9.00 17.58 39.90
C VAL A 5 9.92 17.68 38.68
N ILE A 6 11.18 18.07 38.86
CA ILE A 6 12.17 18.15 37.76
C ILE A 6 12.45 16.76 37.18
N ILE A 7 12.61 15.73 38.01
CA ILE A 7 12.84 14.35 37.55
C ILE A 7 11.62 13.82 36.78
N LEU A 8 10.40 14.10 37.27
CA LEU A 8 9.17 13.72 36.58
C LEU A 8 9.04 14.41 35.21
N LEU A 9 9.28 15.73 35.14
CA LEU A 9 9.28 16.44 33.87
C LEU A 9 10.33 15.91 32.90
N TYR A 10 11.56 15.67 33.36
CA TYR A 10 12.64 15.18 32.51
C TYR A 10 12.37 13.76 31.99
N SER A 11 11.79 12.89 32.83
CA SER A 11 11.39 11.54 32.44
C SER A 11 10.21 11.56 31.47
N THR A 12 9.20 12.41 31.68
CA THR A 12 8.10 12.58 30.72
C THR A 12 8.58 13.11 29.37
N ILE A 13 9.47 14.12 29.36
CA ILE A 13 10.04 14.68 28.13
C ILE A 13 10.89 13.63 27.40
N SER A 14 11.75 12.90 28.12
CA SER A 14 12.59 11.84 27.57
C SER A 14 11.76 10.71 26.96
N ILE A 15 10.73 10.25 27.68
CA ILE A 15 9.78 9.24 27.19
C ILE A 15 9.10 9.76 25.92
N ASN A 16 8.55 10.97 25.95
CA ASN A 16 7.86 11.56 24.80
C ASN A 16 8.80 11.73 23.57
N SER A 17 10.07 12.09 23.78
CA SER A 17 11.07 12.18 22.70
C SER A 17 11.41 10.84 22.08
N ARG A 18 11.53 9.76 22.89
CA ARG A 18 11.77 8.41 22.39
C ARG A 18 10.56 7.89 21.63
N PHE A 19 9.36 8.06 22.18
CA PHE A 19 8.13 7.69 21.50
C PHE A 19 8.01 8.39 20.15
N ARG A 20 8.24 9.71 20.09
CA ARG A 20 8.21 10.48 18.83
C ARG A 20 9.21 9.95 17.80
N ARG A 21 10.43 9.62 18.23
CA ARG A 21 11.45 9.03 17.34
C ARG A 21 11.02 7.69 16.74
N TYR A 22 10.41 6.80 17.54
CA TYR A 22 9.91 5.52 17.01
C TYR A 22 8.80 5.70 15.97
N VAL A 23 8.01 6.76 16.09
CA VAL A 23 6.95 7.10 15.14
C VAL A 23 7.54 7.57 13.82
N ASP A 24 8.55 8.43 13.89
CA ASP A 24 9.23 8.93 12.69
C ASP A 24 9.95 7.79 11.95
N GLU A 25 10.61 6.88 12.69
CA GLU A 25 11.21 5.66 12.14
C GLU A 25 10.15 4.73 11.49
N ASP A 26 9.02 4.50 12.15
CA ASP A 26 7.91 3.71 11.61
C ASP A 26 7.27 4.36 10.35
N LYS A 27 7.19 5.71 10.31
CA LYS A 27 6.70 6.47 9.14
C LYS A 27 7.62 6.29 7.94
N GLU A 28 8.92 6.49 8.15
CA GLU A 28 9.93 6.30 7.11
C GLU A 28 9.91 4.87 6.57
N GLN A 29 9.80 3.88 7.47
CA GLN A 29 9.70 2.48 7.09
C GLN A 29 8.43 2.19 6.26
N LEU A 30 7.29 2.78 6.62
CA LEU A 30 6.06 2.64 5.84
C LEU A 30 6.22 3.23 4.43
N ILE A 31 6.70 4.47 4.32
CA ILE A 31 6.91 5.14 3.02
C ILE A 31 7.85 4.32 2.15
N TYR A 32 8.97 3.86 2.72
CA TYR A 32 9.92 3.00 2.02
C TYR A 32 9.26 1.70 1.51
N THR A 33 8.49 1.04 2.36
CA THR A 33 7.82 -0.22 2.02
C THR A 33 6.83 -0.04 0.88
N ILE A 34 5.96 0.98 0.98
CA ILE A 34 4.97 1.28 -0.06
C ILE A 34 5.66 1.66 -1.38
N ASN A 35 6.68 2.51 -1.34
CA ASN A 35 7.45 2.86 -2.53
C ASN A 35 8.09 1.63 -3.19
N SER A 36 8.67 0.73 -2.40
CA SER A 36 9.27 -0.50 -2.92
C SER A 36 8.23 -1.39 -3.60
N LEU A 37 7.06 -1.59 -2.99
CA LEU A 37 5.98 -2.40 -3.56
C LEU A 37 5.43 -1.79 -4.85
N ILE A 38 5.29 -0.47 -4.92
CA ILE A 38 4.82 0.25 -6.11
C ILE A 38 5.81 0.12 -7.26
N ILE A 39 7.10 0.33 -7.00
CA ILE A 39 8.17 0.20 -8.01
C ILE A 39 8.21 -1.23 -8.56
N LYS A 40 8.14 -2.24 -7.67
CA LYS A 40 8.14 -3.64 -8.08
C LYS A 40 6.89 -3.99 -8.90
N SER A 41 5.72 -3.53 -8.48
CA SER A 41 4.47 -3.72 -9.22
C SER A 41 4.55 -3.09 -10.61
N LYS A 42 5.05 -1.85 -10.71
CA LYS A 42 5.23 -1.15 -11.99
C LYS A 42 6.19 -1.87 -12.92
N GLY A 43 7.38 -2.25 -12.42
CA GLY A 43 8.36 -2.96 -13.23
C GLY A 43 7.83 -4.29 -13.77
N LYS A 44 7.02 -5.01 -12.97
CA LYS A 44 6.38 -6.24 -13.45
C LYS A 44 5.27 -5.96 -14.46
N ILE A 45 4.39 -4.99 -14.21
CA ILE A 45 3.34 -4.58 -15.16
C ILE A 45 3.96 -4.14 -16.49
N ASP A 46 4.99 -3.29 -16.47
CA ASP A 46 5.69 -2.82 -17.67
C ASP A 46 6.33 -3.95 -18.45
N SER A 47 6.88 -4.95 -17.76
CA SER A 47 7.41 -6.15 -18.41
C SER A 47 6.31 -6.92 -19.14
N ILE A 48 5.15 -7.09 -18.52
CA ILE A 48 3.99 -7.82 -19.08
C ILE A 48 3.41 -7.09 -20.30
N ILE A 49 3.26 -5.76 -20.22
CA ILE A 49 2.61 -4.95 -21.27
C ILE A 49 3.62 -4.31 -22.24
N SER A 50 4.89 -4.70 -22.19
CA SER A 50 5.96 -4.13 -23.01
C SER A 50 5.71 -4.25 -24.51
N ASN A 51 4.99 -5.29 -24.94
CA ASN A 51 4.45 -5.45 -26.28
C ASN A 51 2.92 -5.54 -26.20
N ILE A 52 2.24 -4.41 -26.39
CA ILE A 52 0.78 -4.31 -26.24
C ILE A 52 0.03 -5.25 -27.21
N ASP A 53 0.57 -5.46 -28.41
CA ASP A 53 -0.06 -6.30 -29.44
C ASP A 53 -0.02 -7.81 -29.09
N GLU A 54 0.89 -8.23 -28.21
CA GLU A 54 1.09 -9.62 -27.78
C GLU A 54 1.39 -9.70 -26.26
N ALA A 55 0.60 -8.99 -25.44
CA ALA A 55 0.80 -9.01 -24.00
C ALA A 55 0.30 -10.33 -23.39
N TYR A 56 1.20 -11.12 -22.81
CA TYR A 56 0.88 -12.34 -22.08
C TYR A 56 1.18 -12.16 -20.60
N ILE A 57 0.33 -12.72 -19.76
CA ILE A 57 0.59 -12.79 -18.32
C ILE A 57 0.67 -14.25 -17.88
N GLU A 58 1.70 -14.57 -17.12
CA GLU A 58 1.91 -15.89 -16.56
C GLU A 58 1.19 -16.05 -15.21
N TYR A 59 0.92 -17.29 -14.83
CA TYR A 59 0.35 -17.60 -13.51
C TYR A 59 1.18 -17.00 -12.36
N GLU A 60 2.50 -17.14 -12.43
CA GLU A 60 3.43 -16.62 -11.41
C GLU A 60 3.41 -15.09 -11.32
N ASP A 61 3.22 -14.41 -12.44
CA ASP A 61 3.11 -12.95 -12.48
C ASP A 61 1.88 -12.46 -11.73
N ILE A 62 0.74 -13.13 -11.91
CA ILE A 62 -0.50 -12.77 -11.19
C ILE A 62 -0.33 -13.03 -9.71
N GLN A 63 0.25 -14.17 -9.32
CA GLN A 63 0.53 -14.45 -7.91
C GLN A 63 1.44 -13.39 -7.28
N LEU A 64 2.48 -12.97 -8.01
CA LEU A 64 3.40 -11.94 -7.56
C LEU A 64 2.69 -10.59 -7.36
N LEU A 65 1.89 -10.17 -8.34
CA LEU A 65 1.13 -8.93 -8.28
C LEU A 65 0.07 -8.94 -7.16
N MET A 66 -0.60 -10.08 -6.95
CA MET A 66 -1.50 -10.27 -5.79
C MET A 66 -0.74 -10.14 -4.47
N MET A 67 0.46 -10.72 -4.36
CA MET A 67 1.27 -10.60 -3.15
C MET A 67 1.68 -9.15 -2.89
N TYR A 68 2.06 -8.39 -3.93
CA TYR A 68 2.37 -6.97 -3.78
C TYR A 68 1.16 -6.16 -3.31
N HIS A 69 -0.01 -6.43 -3.89
CA HIS A 69 -1.27 -5.83 -3.50
C HIS A 69 -1.59 -6.09 -2.02
N ASP A 70 -1.60 -7.37 -1.62
CA ASP A 70 -1.91 -7.78 -0.24
C ASP A 70 -0.91 -7.17 0.77
N ASN A 71 0.37 -7.06 0.40
CA ASN A 71 1.38 -6.45 1.26
C ASN A 71 1.16 -4.94 1.41
N LEU A 72 0.77 -4.24 0.33
CA LEU A 72 0.47 -2.81 0.39
C LEU A 72 -0.72 -2.53 1.32
N ASP A 73 -1.80 -3.32 1.19
CA ASP A 73 -2.98 -3.21 2.06
C ASP A 73 -2.63 -3.49 3.54
N LYS A 74 -1.91 -4.59 3.81
CA LYS A 74 -1.45 -4.92 5.17
C LYS A 74 -0.56 -3.85 5.78
N SER A 75 0.36 -3.28 5.01
CA SER A 75 1.26 -2.22 5.49
C SER A 75 0.48 -0.96 5.87
N LEU A 76 -0.46 -0.51 5.03
CA LEU A 76 -1.32 0.63 5.32
C LEU A 76 -2.17 0.40 6.57
N PHE A 77 -2.88 -0.73 6.62
CA PHE A 77 -3.77 -1.04 7.74
C PHE A 77 -3.00 -1.27 9.04
N GLY A 78 -1.83 -1.90 8.96
CA GLY A 78 -0.93 -2.12 10.09
C GLY A 78 -0.42 -0.81 10.69
N PHE A 79 0.00 0.13 9.84
CA PHE A 79 0.45 1.44 10.31
C PHE A 79 -0.70 2.28 10.87
N LYS A 80 -1.89 2.27 10.25
CA LYS A 80 -3.08 2.92 10.81
C LYS A 80 -3.36 2.48 12.25
N LYS A 81 -3.32 1.17 12.51
CA LYS A 81 -3.51 0.63 13.88
C LYS A 81 -2.48 1.16 14.86
N LYS A 82 -1.22 1.32 14.43
CA LYS A 82 -0.16 1.92 15.25
C LYS A 82 -0.43 3.41 15.50
N ALA A 83 -0.76 4.16 14.45
CA ALA A 83 -1.00 5.60 14.50
C ALA A 83 -2.06 6.00 15.53
N TYR A 84 -3.11 5.19 15.70
CA TYR A 84 -4.14 5.39 16.73
C TYR A 84 -3.57 5.59 18.15
N PHE A 85 -2.49 4.89 18.50
CA PHE A 85 -1.88 4.98 19.84
C PHE A 85 -0.91 6.15 20.01
N ILE A 86 -0.63 6.87 18.93
CA ILE A 86 0.46 7.83 18.83
C ILE A 86 -0.09 9.25 18.55
N ASN A 87 -0.91 9.36 17.51
CA ASN A 87 -1.46 10.63 17.03
C ASN A 87 -2.82 10.35 16.39
N ASN A 88 -3.88 10.80 17.08
CA ASN A 88 -5.25 10.55 16.66
C ASN A 88 -5.61 11.26 15.35
N ASP A 89 -4.99 12.40 15.05
CA ASP A 89 -5.24 13.15 13.81
C ASP A 89 -4.67 12.38 12.62
N ILE A 90 -3.41 11.94 12.71
CA ILE A 90 -2.78 11.07 11.69
C ILE A 90 -3.57 9.77 11.53
N SER A 91 -4.04 9.17 12.62
CA SER A 91 -4.88 7.98 12.57
C SER A 91 -6.19 8.22 11.83
N THR A 92 -6.81 9.38 12.03
CA THR A 92 -8.05 9.79 11.36
C THR A 92 -7.81 9.99 9.87
N GLU A 93 -6.77 10.72 9.49
CA GLU A 93 -6.43 10.94 8.08
C GLU A 93 -6.09 9.64 7.34
N LEU A 94 -5.41 8.70 8.01
CA LEU A 94 -5.16 7.36 7.45
C LEU A 94 -6.43 6.52 7.36
N GLN A 95 -7.37 6.68 8.28
CA GLN A 95 -8.68 6.03 8.20
C GLN A 95 -9.47 6.56 7.00
N ASP A 96 -9.52 7.89 6.81
CA ASP A 96 -10.15 8.53 5.66
C ASP A 96 -9.52 8.07 4.35
N LEU A 97 -8.19 7.91 4.33
CA LEU A 97 -7.47 7.34 3.20
C LEU A 97 -7.93 5.91 2.88
N CYS A 98 -7.97 5.05 3.89
CA CYS A 98 -8.43 3.67 3.74
C CYS A 98 -9.88 3.62 3.26
N ASP A 99 -10.77 4.44 3.82
CA ASP A 99 -12.18 4.47 3.44
C ASP A 99 -12.36 4.98 2.01
N LYS A 100 -11.65 6.04 1.62
CA LYS A 100 -11.62 6.53 0.23
C LYS A 100 -11.27 5.42 -0.76
N TYR A 101 -10.28 4.59 -0.45
CA TYR A 101 -9.85 3.50 -1.33
C TYR A 101 -10.60 2.20 -1.17
N LYS A 102 -11.42 2.07 -0.13
CA LYS A 102 -12.36 0.96 0.01
C LYS A 102 -13.65 1.22 -0.77
N PHE A 103 -14.10 2.48 -0.79
CA PHE A 103 -15.37 2.88 -1.40
C PHE A 103 -15.22 3.61 -2.75
N ALA A 104 -14.02 3.63 -3.34
CA ALA A 104 -13.81 4.22 -4.66
C ALA A 104 -14.64 3.50 -5.73
N GLU A 105 -15.41 4.27 -6.51
CA GLU A 105 -16.37 3.74 -7.50
C GLU A 105 -15.74 3.05 -8.71
N LYS A 106 -14.49 3.39 -9.07
CA LYS A 106 -13.81 2.83 -10.26
C LYS A 106 -12.97 1.61 -9.91
N ILE A 107 -11.86 1.83 -9.20
CA ILE A 107 -10.94 0.79 -8.77
C ILE A 107 -10.63 1.05 -7.30
N ASN A 108 -10.89 0.05 -6.49
CA ASN A 108 -10.65 0.01 -5.05
C ASN A 108 -9.85 -1.27 -4.74
N LEU A 109 -9.34 -1.39 -3.51
CA LEU A 109 -8.49 -2.53 -3.14
C LEU A 109 -9.19 -3.89 -3.32
N ASP A 110 -10.50 -3.97 -3.01
CA ASP A 110 -11.26 -5.21 -3.14
C ASP A 110 -11.45 -5.65 -4.60
N ASN A 111 -11.79 -4.70 -5.49
CA ASN A 111 -11.97 -4.96 -6.93
C ASN A 111 -10.66 -5.39 -7.60
N VAL A 112 -9.50 -4.88 -7.15
CA VAL A 112 -8.19 -5.31 -7.65
C VAL A 112 -7.92 -6.78 -7.33
N ARG A 113 -8.26 -7.20 -6.11
CA ARG A 113 -8.11 -8.59 -5.69
C ARG A 113 -9.02 -9.53 -6.48
N GLU A 114 -10.26 -9.11 -6.73
CA GLU A 114 -11.20 -9.85 -7.58
C GLU A 114 -10.70 -9.96 -9.01
N TYR A 115 -10.19 -8.87 -9.58
CA TYR A 115 -9.59 -8.86 -10.91
C TYR A 115 -8.48 -9.91 -11.06
N TYR A 116 -7.52 -9.97 -10.12
CA TYR A 116 -6.46 -10.97 -10.19
C TYR A 116 -7.00 -12.40 -10.07
N LYS A 117 -8.02 -12.64 -9.23
CA LYS A 117 -8.67 -13.96 -9.16
C LYS A 117 -9.32 -14.33 -10.50
N ASN A 118 -9.96 -13.38 -11.17
CA ASN A 118 -10.54 -13.61 -12.48
C ASN A 118 -9.48 -13.91 -13.55
N LEU A 119 -8.31 -13.27 -13.49
CA LEU A 119 -7.18 -13.64 -14.34
C LEU A 119 -6.69 -15.06 -14.05
N LEU A 120 -6.57 -15.46 -12.77
CA LEU A 120 -6.19 -16.83 -12.40
C LEU A 120 -7.21 -17.86 -12.90
N THR A 121 -8.51 -17.57 -12.80
CA THR A 121 -9.58 -18.43 -13.33
C THR A 121 -9.49 -18.55 -14.86
N ARG A 122 -9.13 -17.48 -15.58
CA ARG A 122 -8.90 -17.57 -17.03
C ARG A 122 -7.70 -18.44 -17.40
N ILE A 123 -6.73 -18.59 -16.50
CA ILE A 123 -5.53 -19.42 -16.68
C ILE A 123 -5.81 -20.91 -16.39
N GLU A 124 -7.01 -21.32 -15.96
CA GLU A 124 -7.41 -22.63 -15.37
C GLU A 124 -6.88 -23.97 -15.98
N SER A 125 -6.07 -23.96 -17.04
CA SER A 125 -5.29 -25.12 -17.53
C SER A 125 -3.98 -24.79 -18.28
N GLY A 126 -3.56 -23.52 -18.37
CA GLY A 126 -2.36 -23.07 -19.08
C GLY A 126 -1.34 -22.41 -18.15
N GLU A 127 -0.14 -22.12 -18.69
CA GLU A 127 0.89 -21.38 -17.95
C GLU A 127 0.71 -19.86 -18.06
N ASN A 128 0.02 -19.41 -19.12
CA ASN A 128 -0.23 -18.01 -19.42
C ASN A 128 -1.58 -17.80 -20.14
N ILE A 129 -2.02 -16.55 -20.18
CA ILE A 129 -3.11 -16.08 -21.04
C ILE A 129 -2.68 -14.82 -21.77
N MET A 130 -3.22 -14.64 -22.97
CA MET A 130 -3.14 -13.35 -23.65
C MET A 130 -4.07 -12.35 -22.94
N LEU A 131 -3.53 -11.17 -22.67
CA LEU A 131 -4.27 -10.05 -22.11
C LEU A 131 -5.15 -9.41 -23.19
N LYS A 132 -6.35 -9.01 -22.79
CA LYS A 132 -7.23 -8.16 -23.60
C LYS A 132 -6.89 -6.69 -23.34
N ASP A 133 -7.32 -5.79 -24.21
CA ASP A 133 -7.14 -4.34 -24.03
C ASP A 133 -7.65 -3.86 -22.64
N ASP A 134 -8.80 -4.38 -22.21
CA ASP A 134 -9.37 -4.09 -20.89
C ASP A 134 -8.46 -4.56 -19.74
N ASP A 135 -7.72 -5.66 -19.92
CA ASP A 135 -6.78 -6.16 -18.92
C ASP A 135 -5.55 -5.25 -18.81
N VAL A 136 -5.01 -4.81 -19.96
CA VAL A 136 -3.90 -3.85 -20.00
C VAL A 136 -4.31 -2.55 -19.30
N TYR A 137 -5.48 -2.01 -19.66
CA TYR A 137 -6.03 -0.82 -19.02
C TYR A 137 -6.25 -1.00 -17.50
N MET A 138 -6.72 -2.18 -17.08
CA MET A 138 -6.90 -2.48 -15.66
C MET A 138 -5.56 -2.51 -14.92
N LEU A 139 -4.53 -3.16 -15.45
CA LEU A 139 -3.19 -3.20 -14.85
C LEU A 139 -2.59 -1.79 -14.70
N GLU A 140 -2.71 -0.95 -15.72
CA GLU A 140 -2.29 0.45 -15.64
C GLU A 140 -3.08 1.23 -14.59
N SER A 141 -4.38 0.99 -14.51
CA SER A 141 -5.25 1.67 -13.55
C SER A 141 -4.99 1.23 -12.11
N ILE A 142 -4.61 -0.03 -11.88
CA ILE A 142 -4.11 -0.54 -10.59
C ILE A 142 -2.83 0.20 -10.19
N TYR A 143 -1.89 0.37 -11.12
CA TYR A 143 -0.67 1.13 -10.84
C TYR A 143 -0.98 2.60 -10.48
N ASN A 144 -1.90 3.23 -11.20
CA ASN A 144 -2.34 4.59 -10.91
C ASN A 144 -3.00 4.70 -9.53
N LEU A 145 -3.82 3.73 -9.13
CA LEU A 145 -4.37 3.65 -7.78
C LEU A 145 -3.25 3.64 -6.73
N TYR A 146 -2.22 2.81 -6.91
CA TYR A 146 -1.12 2.76 -5.95
C TYR A 146 -0.33 4.08 -5.88
N ASN A 147 -0.13 4.76 -7.00
CA ASN A 147 0.48 6.08 -7.00
C ASN A 147 -0.35 7.12 -6.24
N GLN A 148 -1.68 7.10 -6.41
CA GLN A 148 -2.57 7.99 -5.65
C GLN A 148 -2.49 7.71 -4.14
N ILE A 149 -2.41 6.44 -3.75
CA ILE A 149 -2.21 6.03 -2.35
C ILE A 149 -0.91 6.65 -1.82
N ARG A 150 0.20 6.48 -2.55
CA ARG A 150 1.51 7.05 -2.18
C ARG A 150 1.45 8.57 -2.02
N GLU A 151 0.89 9.28 -2.99
CA GLU A 151 0.79 10.74 -2.95
C GLU A 151 -0.03 11.24 -1.76
N SER A 152 -1.12 10.55 -1.47
CA SER A 152 -1.97 10.88 -0.33
C SER A 152 -1.25 10.57 0.99
N LEU A 153 -0.52 9.46 1.06
CA LEU A 153 0.25 9.08 2.25
C LEU A 153 1.35 10.09 2.56
N ILE A 154 2.09 10.55 1.54
CA ILE A 154 3.15 11.58 1.70
C ILE A 154 2.57 12.89 2.24
N LYS A 155 1.30 13.20 1.99
CA LYS A 155 0.65 14.42 2.52
C LYS A 155 0.25 14.27 4.00
N ILE A 156 0.00 13.04 4.45
CA ILE A 156 -0.46 12.72 5.81
C ILE A 156 0.72 12.58 6.78
N LEU A 157 1.83 11.97 6.33
CA LEU A 157 2.96 11.57 7.19
C LEU A 157 4.07 12.61 7.28
#